data_AF-A0A0F8YHB2-F1
#
_entry.id   AF-A0A0F8YHB2-F1
#
_cell.length_a   1.000
_cell.length_b   1.000
_cell.length_c   1.000
_cell.angle_alpha   90.00
_cell.angle_beta   90.00
_cell.angle_gamma   90.00
#
_symmetry.space_group_name_H-M   'P 1'
#
loop_
_entity.id
_entity.type
_entity.pdbx_description
1 polymer ?
#
loop_
_entity_poly.entity_id
_entity_poly.type
_entity_poly.pdbx_seq_one_letter_code
_entity_poly.pdbx_strand_id
1 'polypeptide(L)' 'MFERFTDRARKVMALANQEAQRFNHEYIGTEHILLGLVKEGSGVGANVLKN' A
#
# COMPACT_ATOMS: atom_id res chain seq x y z
N MET A 1 -7.33 -7.81 -11.20
CA MET A 1 -6.77 -6.44 -11.33
C MET A 1 -5.26 -6.34 -11.02
N PHE A 2 -4.66 -7.23 -10.21
CA PHE A 2 -3.22 -7.14 -9.86
C PHE A 2 -2.43 -8.44 -10.11
N GLU A 3 -2.80 -9.21 -11.14
CA GLU A 3 -2.18 -10.51 -11.42
C GLU A 3 -0.71 -10.41 -11.81
N ARG A 4 -0.30 -9.29 -12.43
CA ARG A 4 1.10 -9.01 -12.79
C ARG A 4 1.96 -8.49 -11.63
N PHE A 5 1.38 -8.23 -10.47
CA PHE A 5 2.12 -7.74 -9.31
C PHE A 5 2.73 -8.90 -8.53
N THR A 6 3.76 -8.62 -7.74
CA THR A 6 4.20 -9.58 -6.72
C THR A 6 3.13 -9.71 -5.63
N ASP A 7 3.15 -10.80 -4.86
CA ASP A 7 2.23 -10.95 -3.72
C ASP A 7 2.33 -9.80 -2.72
N ARG A 8 3.54 -9.29 -2.49
CA ARG A 8 3.76 -8.12 -1.63
C ARG A 8 3.12 -6.87 -2.22
N ALA A 9 3.29 -6.60 -3.51
CA ALA A 9 2.67 -5.44 -4.15
C ALA A 9 1.14 -5.54 -4.15
N ARG A 10 0.56 -6.75 -4.31
CA ARG A 10 -0.88 -6.98 -4.13
C ARG A 10 -1.33 -6.64 -2.71
N LYS A 11 -0.58 -7.07 -1.69
CA LYS A 11 -0.85 -6.77 -0.28
C LYS A 11 -0.80 -5.27 0.00
N VAL A 12 0.18 -4.54 -0.55
CA VAL A 12 0.26 -3.08 -0.45
C VAL A 12 -0.98 -2.41 -1.03
N MET A 13 -1.46 -2.83 -2.20
CA MET A 13 -2.69 -2.27 -2.80
C MET A 13 -3.94 -2.55 -1.95
N ALA A 14 -4.03 -3.73 -1.35
CA ALA A 14 -5.12 -4.05 -0.43
C ALA A 14 -5.09 -3.16 0.84
N LEU A 15 -3.89 -2.94 1.40
CA LEU A 15 -3.70 -2.04 2.55
C LEU A 15 -4.01 -0.58 2.19
N ALA A 16 -3.59 -0.13 1.00
CA ALA A 16 -3.89 1.21 0.51
C ALA A 16 -5.41 1.44 0.36
N ASN A 17 -6.13 0.43 -0.14
CA ASN A 17 -7.59 0.49 -0.22
C ASN A 17 -8.26 0.59 1.17
N GLN A 18 -7.73 -0.13 2.17
CA GLN A 18 -8.21 -0.01 3.55
C GLN A 18 -7.97 1.39 4.13
N GLU A 19 -6.84 2.03 3.83
CA GLU A 19 -6.60 3.42 4.27
C GLU A 19 -7.53 4.41 3.57
N ALA A 20 -7.79 4.26 2.27
CA ALA A 20 -8.75 5.11 1.56
C ALA A 20 -10.16 5.00 2.18
N GLN A 21 -10.61 3.78 2.49
CA GLN A 21 -11.88 3.54 3.19
C GLN A 21 -11.89 4.16 4.60
N ARG A 22 -10.79 4.03 5.35
CA ARG A 22 -10.66 4.60 6.70
C ARG A 22 -10.80 6.12 6.72
N PHE A 23 -10.34 6.81 5.68
CA PHE A 23 -10.46 8.26 5.52
C PHE A 23 -11.70 8.70 4.72
N ASN A 24 -12.59 7.77 4.33
CA ASN A 24 -13.75 8.03 3.47
C ASN A 24 -13.38 8.69 2.13
N HIS A 25 -12.23 8.34 1.57
CA HIS A 25 -11.82 8.78 0.24
C HIS A 25 -12.34 7.83 -0.84
N GLU A 26 -12.86 8.39 -1.93
CA GLU A 26 -13.47 7.62 -3.03
C GLU A 26 -12.43 6.92 -3.94
N TYR A 27 -11.16 7.30 -3.83
CA TYR A 27 -10.08 6.77 -4.65
C TYR A 27 -8.79 6.56 -3.84
N ILE A 28 -7.95 5.66 -4.34
CA ILE A 28 -6.62 5.40 -3.79
C ILE A 28 -5.65 6.46 -4.33
N GLY A 29 -5.49 7.55 -3.58
CA GLY A 29 -4.39 8.51 -3.76
C GLY A 29 -3.00 7.95 -3.38
N THR A 30 -1.95 8.68 -3.75
CA THR A 30 -0.54 8.30 -3.48
C THR A 30 -0.22 8.15 -2.00
N GLU A 31 -0.89 8.94 -1.15
CA GLU A 31 -0.79 8.91 0.30
C GLU A 31 -1.25 7.57 0.88
N HIS A 32 -2.28 6.94 0.31
CA HIS A 32 -2.73 5.62 0.74
C HIS A 32 -1.76 4.54 0.32
N ILE A 33 -1.12 4.67 -0.85
CA ILE A 33 -0.06 3.75 -1.30
C ILE A 33 1.14 3.83 -0.35
N LEU A 34 1.55 5.04 0.04
CA LEU A 34 2.61 5.24 1.01
C LEU A 34 2.27 4.60 2.36
N LEU A 35 1.06 4.82 2.88
CA LEU A 35 0.61 4.18 4.11
C LEU A 35 0.54 2.66 3.98
N GLY A 36 0.12 2.14 2.82
CA GLY A 36 0.11 0.72 2.50
C GLY A 36 1.51 0.11 2.52
N LEU A 37 2.52 0.82 1.99
CA LEU A 37 3.93 0.41 2.03
C LEU A 37 4.48 0.38 3.46
N VAL A 38 4.19 1.43 4.24
CA VAL A 38 4.60 1.51 5.66
C VAL A 38 3.96 0.37 6.47
N LYS A 39 2.67 0.09 6.25
CA LYS A 39 1.94 -0.98 6.94
C LYS A 39 2.35 -2.38 6.51
N GLU A 40 2.72 -2.59 5.25
CA GLU A 40 3.23 -3.89 4.80
C GLU A 40 4.53 -4.24 5.54
N GLY A 41 5.38 -3.24 5.77
CA GLY A 41 6.48 -3.28 6.74
C GLY A 41 7.70 -4.11 6.31
N SER A 42 7.64 -4.74 5.14
CA SER A 42 8.66 -5.65 4.60
C SER A 42 9.01 -5.35 3.14
N GLY A 43 10.00 -6.08 2.61
CA GLY A 43 10.47 -5.91 1.24
C GLY A 43 11.20 -4.59 0.99
N VAL A 44 11.56 -4.37 -0.28
CA VAL A 44 12.43 -3.26 -0.69
C VAL A 44 11.76 -1.90 -0.39
N GLY A 45 10.48 -1.74 -0.73
CA GLY A 45 9.76 -0.49 -0.51
C GLY A 45 9.70 -0.07 0.96
N ALA A 46 9.32 -0.98 1.87
CA ALA A 46 9.29 -0.66 3.29
C ALA A 46 10.70 -0.43 3.88
N ASN A 47 11.72 -1.12 3.38
CA ASN A 47 13.09 -0.92 3.83
C ASN A 47 13.66 0.44 3.42
N VAL A 48 13.34 0.93 2.21
CA VAL A 48 13.74 2.28 1.77
C VAL A 48 13.10 3.37 2.63
N LEU A 49 11.92 3.11 3.21
CA LEU A 49 11.24 4.03 4.11
C LEU A 49 11.77 3.99 5.55
N LYS A 50 12.60 3.00 5.90
CA LYS A 50 13.27 2.92 7.21
C LYS A 50 14.59 3.69 7.10
N ASN A 51 14.67 4.81 7.82
CA ASN A 51 15.91 5.57 8.00
C ASN A 51 16.88 4.81 8.91
#